data_AF-A0A6J3KAL2-F1
#
_entry.id   AF-A0A6J3KAL2-F1
#
_cell.length_a   1.000
_cell.length_b   1.000
_cell.length_c   1.000
_cell.angle_alpha   90.00
_cell.angle_beta   90.00
_cell.angle_gamma   90.00
#
_symmetry.space_group_name_H-M   'P 1'
#
loop_
_entity.id
_entity.type
_entity.pdbx_description
1 polymer ?
#
loop_
_entity_poly.entity_id
_entity_poly.type
_entity_poly.pdbx_seq_one_letter_code
_entity_poly.pdbx_strand_id
1 'polypeptide(L)'
;MSKLIGEIVAITKVLSTKTTPAIRNLVYYGKVELVPPKISDIPAIRNGISNIISAAKNKRYLDLTVREAWLNTLVGIEILCWFFVGECIGKRHLIGYNV
;
A
#
# COMPACT_ATOMS: atom_id res chain seq x y z
N MET A 1 -18.18 0.79 39.36
CA MET A 1 -17.83 -0.31 38.45
C MET A 1 -18.91 -0.55 37.39
N SER A 2 -20.19 -0.78 37.75
CA SER A 2 -21.27 -1.03 36.78
C SER A 2 -21.58 0.13 35.81
N LYS A 3 -21.57 1.38 36.29
CA LYS A 3 -21.77 2.57 35.43
C LYS A 3 -20.65 2.75 34.40
N LEU A 4 -19.40 2.53 34.83
CA LEU A 4 -18.20 2.63 33.98
C LEU A 4 -18.19 1.56 32.88
N ILE A 5 -18.62 0.33 33.20
CA ILE A 5 -18.80 -0.75 32.22
C ILE A 5 -19.90 -0.38 31.22
N GLY A 6 -21.01 0.21 31.67
CA GLY A 6 -22.09 0.68 30.79
C GLY A 6 -21.64 1.75 29.79
N GLU A 7 -20.82 2.71 30.23
CA GLU A 7 -20.27 3.76 29.35
C GLU A 7 -19.25 3.22 28.35
N ILE A 8 -18.38 2.28 28.75
CA ILE A 8 -17.43 1.62 27.84
C ILE A 8 -18.18 0.85 26.74
N VAL A 9 -19.26 0.15 27.08
CA VAL A 9 -20.09 -0.57 26.11
C VAL A 9 -20.77 0.40 25.14
N ALA A 10 -21.25 1.54 25.62
CA ALA A 10 -21.84 2.57 24.77
C ALA A 10 -20.82 3.16 23.79
N ILE A 11 -19.62 3.51 24.26
CA ILE A 11 -18.54 4.05 23.42
C ILE A 11 -18.10 3.02 22.38
N THR A 12 -17.95 1.75 22.77
CA THR A 12 -17.57 0.67 21.85
C THR A 12 -18.60 0.47 20.75
N LYS A 13 -19.89 0.56 21.07
CA LYS A 13 -20.98 0.47 20.09
C LYS A 13 -20.96 1.63 19.10
N VAL A 14 -20.73 2.85 19.59
CA VAL A 14 -20.58 4.03 18.74
C VAL A 14 -19.35 3.89 17.84
N LEU A 15 -18.20 3.50 18.39
CA LEU A 15 -16.97 3.29 17.62
C LEU A 15 -17.14 2.22 16.55
N SER A 16 -17.79 1.10 16.88
CA SER A 16 -18.08 0.03 15.93
C SER A 16 -18.96 0.54 14.78
N THR A 17 -20.04 1.26 15.07
CA THR A 17 -20.94 1.78 14.02
C THR A 17 -20.25 2.80 13.11
N LYS A 18 -19.30 3.59 13.63
CA LYS A 18 -18.55 4.60 12.88
C LYS A 18 -17.40 4.02 12.07
N THR A 19 -16.69 3.02 12.59
CA THR A 19 -15.52 2.41 11.92
C THR A 19 -15.90 1.34 10.90
N THR A 20 -17.02 0.65 11.09
CA THR A 20 -17.53 -0.38 10.16
C THR A 20 -17.54 0.07 8.69
N PRO A 21 -18.12 1.23 8.31
CA PRO A 21 -18.13 1.65 6.90
C PRO A 21 -16.73 1.93 6.35
N ALA A 22 -15.83 2.53 7.15
CA ALA A 22 -14.46 2.81 6.72
C ALA A 22 -13.67 1.52 6.49
N ILE A 23 -13.78 0.55 7.41
CA ILE A 23 -13.15 -0.77 7.27
C ILE A 23 -13.72 -1.50 6.05
N ARG A 24 -15.02 -1.41 5.80
CA ARG A 24 -15.64 -2.04 4.63
C ARG A 24 -15.06 -1.48 3.32
N ASN A 25 -14.88 -0.16 3.23
CA ASN A 25 -14.26 0.46 2.06
C ASN A 25 -12.79 0.05 1.92
N LEU A 26 -12.03 0.03 3.03
CA LEU A 26 -10.64 -0.43 3.03
C LEU A 26 -10.53 -1.87 2.52
N VAL A 27 -11.39 -2.77 3.01
CA VAL A 27 -11.41 -4.17 2.59
C VAL A 27 -11.83 -4.31 1.12
N TYR A 28 -12.79 -3.50 0.66
CA TYR A 28 -13.24 -3.52 -0.74
C TYR A 28 -12.10 -3.14 -1.70
N TYR A 29 -11.44 -1.99 -1.47
CA TYR A 29 -10.33 -1.55 -2.32
C TYR A 29 -9.07 -2.42 -2.14
N GLY A 30 -8.78 -2.86 -0.91
CA GLY A 30 -7.65 -3.76 -0.65
C GLY A 30 -7.76 -5.09 -1.39
N LYS A 31 -8.97 -5.59 -1.64
CA LYS A 31 -9.19 -6.82 -2.42
C LYS A 31 -8.96 -6.67 -3.92
N VAL A 32 -8.95 -5.46 -4.45
CA VAL A 32 -8.73 -5.24 -5.88
C VAL A 32 -7.33 -4.69 -6.16
N GLU A 33 -6.80 -3.82 -5.29
CA GLU A 33 -5.50 -3.16 -5.50
C GLU A 33 -4.33 -3.86 -4.80
N LEU A 34 -4.54 -4.46 -3.62
CA LEU A 34 -3.45 -4.99 -2.78
C LEU A 34 -3.32 -6.52 -2.82
N VAL A 35 -4.05 -7.17 -3.73
CA VAL A 35 -3.99 -8.62 -3.89
C VAL A 35 -2.77 -9.00 -4.73
N PRO A 36 -2.05 -10.07 -4.37
CA PRO A 36 -0.94 -10.56 -5.20
C PRO A 36 -1.39 -10.79 -6.64
N PRO A 37 -0.56 -10.42 -7.63
CA PRO A 37 -0.90 -10.57 -9.05
C PRO A 37 -1.15 -12.03 -9.39
N LYS A 38 -2.02 -12.27 -10.38
CA LYS A 38 -2.25 -13.63 -10.88
C LYS A 38 -1.09 -14.04 -11.79
N ILE A 39 -0.86 -15.34 -11.91
CA ILE A 39 0.17 -15.89 -12.81
C ILE A 39 -0.07 -15.44 -14.26
N SER A 40 -1.33 -15.24 -14.65
CA SER A 40 -1.73 -14.71 -15.97
C SER A 40 -1.19 -13.30 -16.26
N ASP A 41 -0.87 -12.52 -15.22
CA ASP A 41 -0.49 -11.11 -15.35
C ASP A 41 1.04 -10.96 -15.50
N ILE A 42 1.81 -12.02 -15.20
CA ILE A 42 3.28 -12.03 -15.28
C ILE A 42 3.81 -11.65 -16.67
N PRO A 43 3.26 -12.14 -17.80
CA PRO A 43 3.70 -11.72 -19.12
C PRO A 43 3.51 -10.22 -19.37
N ALA A 44 2.40 -9.63 -18.90
CA ALA A 44 2.13 -8.21 -19.03
C ALA A 44 3.13 -7.37 -18.20
N ILE A 45 3.43 -7.81 -16.97
CA ILE A 45 4.45 -7.17 -16.11
C ILE A 45 5.82 -7.21 -16.78
N ARG A 46 6.23 -8.36 -17.33
CA ARG A 46 7.52 -8.49 -18.03
C ARG A 46 7.60 -7.55 -19.23
N ASN A 47 6.54 -7.44 -20.01
CA ASN A 47 6.46 -6.50 -21.13
C ASN A 47 6.54 -5.04 -20.65
N GLY A 48 5.88 -4.69 -19.56
CA GLY A 48 5.97 -3.37 -18.93
C GLY A 48 7.40 -2.99 -18.55
N ILE A 49 8.12 -3.91 -17.88
CA ILE A 49 9.53 -3.70 -17.51
C ILE A 49 10.41 -3.53 -18.76
N SER A 50 10.23 -4.37 -19.78
CA SER A 50 10.96 -4.26 -21.05
C SER A 50 10.77 -2.90 -21.73
N ASN A 51 9.55 -2.37 -21.70
CA ASN A 51 9.22 -1.07 -22.25
C ASN A 51 9.90 0.07 -21.48
N ILE A 52 9.96 -0.01 -20.15
CA ILE A 52 10.67 0.97 -19.32
C ILE A 52 12.17 0.96 -19.65
N ILE A 53 12.78 -0.21 -19.76
CA ILE A 53 14.21 -0.35 -20.12
C ILE A 53 14.46 0.26 -21.51
N SER A 54 13.60 -0.04 -22.48
CA SER A 54 13.73 0.48 -23.83
C SER A 54 13.53 2.01 -23.89
N ALA A 55 12.57 2.54 -23.13
CA ALA A 55 12.35 3.99 -23.00
C ALA A 55 13.55 4.69 -22.36
N ALA A 56 14.18 4.08 -21.35
CA ALA A 56 15.40 4.59 -20.73
C ALA A 56 16.58 4.62 -21.72
N LYS A 57 16.79 3.54 -22.48
CA LYS A 57 17.83 3.46 -23.52
C LYS A 57 17.65 4.53 -24.60
N ASN A 58 16.40 4.75 -25.01
CA ASN A 58 16.05 5.73 -26.05
C ASN A 58 15.94 7.16 -25.51
N LYS A 59 16.32 7.42 -24.25
CA LYS A 59 16.26 8.74 -23.59
C LYS A 59 14.86 9.38 -23.54
N ARG A 60 13.80 8.59 -23.66
CA ARG A 60 12.40 9.07 -23.65
C ARG A 60 11.97 9.66 -22.30
N TYR A 61 12.77 9.47 -21.24
CA TYR A 61 12.55 10.13 -19.96
C TYR A 61 12.75 11.66 -20.03
N LEU A 62 13.44 12.16 -21.06
CA LEU A 62 13.61 13.60 -21.30
C LEU A 62 12.33 14.27 -21.81
N ASP A 63 11.44 13.49 -22.44
CA ASP A 63 10.18 13.98 -22.99
C ASP A 63 9.04 14.00 -21.96
N LEU A 64 9.31 13.59 -20.70
CA LEU A 64 8.30 13.55 -19.65
C LEU A 64 8.00 14.94 -19.12
N THR A 65 6.73 15.23 -18.89
CA THR A 65 6.32 16.45 -18.19
C THR A 65 6.69 16.35 -16.71
N VAL A 66 6.89 17.50 -16.05
CA VAL A 66 7.23 17.55 -14.61
C VAL A 66 6.18 16.82 -13.76
N ARG A 67 4.91 16.91 -14.13
CA ARG A 67 3.82 16.23 -13.43
C ARG A 67 3.96 14.71 -13.51
N GLU A 68 4.26 14.18 -14.69
CA GLU A 68 4.43 12.74 -14.90
C GLU A 68 5.67 12.22 -14.18
N ALA A 69 6.79 12.96 -14.28
CA ALA A 69 8.01 12.63 -13.56
C ALA A 69 7.74 12.56 -12.05
N TRP A 70 7.05 13.56 -11.50
CA TRP A 70 6.70 13.61 -10.07
C TRP A 70 5.81 12.45 -9.64
N LEU A 71 4.76 12.14 -10.40
CA LEU A 71 3.87 11.01 -10.10
C LEU A 71 4.65 9.68 -10.10
N ASN A 72 5.50 9.45 -11.10
CA ASN A 72 6.32 8.24 -11.18
C ASN A 72 7.30 8.14 -10.02
N THR A 73 7.88 9.26 -9.57
CA THR A 73 8.74 9.29 -8.39
C THR A 73 7.98 8.93 -7.12
N LEU A 74 6.75 9.45 -6.92
CA LEU A 74 5.93 9.12 -5.76
C LEU A 74 5.59 7.61 -5.71
N VAL A 75 5.22 7.02 -6.85
CA VAL A 75 4.98 5.57 -6.95
C VAL A 75 6.27 4.80 -6.65
N GLY A 76 7.42 5.26 -7.14
CA GLY A 76 8.72 4.66 -6.83
C GLY A 76 9.04 4.68 -5.32
N ILE A 77 8.73 5.79 -4.64
CA ILE A 77 8.89 5.91 -3.18
C ILE A 77 7.93 4.96 -2.45
N GLU A 78 6.68 4.85 -2.88
CA GLU A 78 5.70 3.93 -2.29
C GLU A 78 6.19 2.47 -2.32
N ILE A 79 6.74 2.02 -3.46
CA ILE A 79 7.30 0.67 -3.61
C ILE A 79 8.47 0.46 -2.62
N LEU A 80 9.32 1.47 -2.41
CA LEU A 80 10.39 1.40 -1.41
C LEU A 80 9.85 1.32 0.02
N CYS A 81 8.78 2.07 0.34
CA CYS A 81 8.14 1.98 1.65
C CYS A 81 7.61 0.56 1.92
N TRP A 82 7.07 -0.14 0.92
CA TRP A 82 6.64 -1.54 1.05
C TRP A 82 7.79 -2.49 1.39
N PHE A 83 9.01 -2.23 0.92
CA PHE A 83 10.19 -2.99 1.34
C PHE A 83 10.45 -2.85 2.85
N PHE A 84 10.38 -1.62 3.39
CA PHE A 84 10.53 -1.38 4.83
C PHE A 84 9.41 -2.02 5.66
N VAL A 85 8.17 -2.05 5.15
CA VAL A 85 7.08 -2.79 5.79
C VAL A 85 7.40 -4.29 5.87
N GLY A 86 7.93 -4.86 4.78
CA GLY A 86 8.40 -6.25 4.76
C GLY A 86 9.54 -6.50 5.76
N GLU A 87 10.47 -5.58 5.87
CA GLU A 87 11.54 -5.61 6.88
C GLU A 87 10.98 -5.59 8.31
N CYS A 88 10.02 -4.70 8.62
CA CYS A 88 9.35 -4.67 9.93
C CYS A 88 8.65 -6.01 10.26
N ILE A 89 8.00 -6.64 9.27
CA ILE A 89 7.41 -7.97 9.42
C ILE A 89 8.49 -9.02 9.67
N GLY A 90 9.61 -8.97 8.95
CA GLY A 90 10.74 -9.89 9.09
C GLY A 90 11.42 -9.80 10.46
N LYS A 91 11.61 -8.60 10.99
CA LYS A 91 12.15 -8.36 12.35
C LYS A 91 11.17 -8.67 13.46
N ARG A 92 9.87 -8.64 13.16
CA ARG A 92 8.76 -8.71 14.14
C ARG A 92 8.80 -7.57 15.17
N HIS A 93 9.41 -6.45 14.82
CA HIS A 93 9.53 -5.29 15.70
C HIS A 93 9.43 -4.00 14.87
N LEU A 94 8.74 -2.99 15.42
CA LEU A 94 8.51 -1.72 14.72
C LEU A 94 9.71 -0.77 14.83
N ILE A 95 10.55 -0.91 15.86
CA ILE A 95 11.64 0.05 16.16
C ILE A 95 12.96 -0.71 16.35
N GLY A 96 13.79 -0.75 15.33
CA GLY A 96 15.08 -1.45 15.40
C GLY A 96 14.96 -2.96 15.58
N TYR A 97 16.11 -3.63 15.65
CA TYR A 97 16.18 -5.05 15.94
C TYR A 97 16.17 -5.27 17.46
N ASN A 98 15.42 -6.28 17.91
CA ASN A 98 15.54 -6.76 19.28
C ASN A 98 16.83 -7.59 19.38
N VAL A 99 17.91 -6.95 19.81
CA VAL A 99 19.24 -7.55 20.01
C VAL A 99 19.46 -7.93 21.47
#